data_AF-A0A2U2S8D1-F1
#
_entry.id   AF-A0A2U2S8D1-F1
#
_cell.length_a   1.000
_cell.length_b   1.000
_cell.length_c   1.000
_cell.angle_alpha   90.00
_cell.angle_beta   90.00
_cell.angle_gamma   90.00
#
_symmetry.space_group_name_H-M   'P 1'
#
loop_
_entity.id
_entity.type
_entity.pdbx_description
1 polymer ?
#
loop_
_entity_poly.entity_id
_entity_poly.type
_entity_poly.pdbx_seq_one_letter_code
_entity_poly.pdbx_strand_id
1 'polypeptide(L)'
;MSRYHPLLILLHWLSALLIFAAFLLGMFALAEKPNTPEKIVPLGVHIALGTLTLLLTVIRFIVRRVTHKPLRRVKPALSKPKPLIVTMAEPVQYLLYLFTFLMSLTGIGLTLQAGVLTGSGIRLPADFYAFSLRAVHGALSTILFVLIVLHLLTWVYFQFIRGENALAWMWFRAKKKDTPSE
;
A
#
# COMPACT_ATOMS: atom_id res chain seq x y z
N MET A 1 -6.87 -3.90 24.67
CA MET A 1 -6.93 -3.73 23.21
C MET A 1 -6.26 -4.93 22.56
N SER A 2 -6.98 -5.78 21.81
CA SER A 2 -6.30 -6.83 21.05
C SER A 2 -5.54 -6.17 19.90
N ARG A 3 -4.28 -6.56 19.72
CA ARG A 3 -3.39 -6.02 18.68
C ARG A 3 -3.49 -6.88 17.43
N TYR A 4 -3.04 -6.34 16.29
CA TYR A 4 -2.96 -7.10 15.05
C TYR A 4 -2.00 -8.28 15.18
N HIS A 5 -2.32 -9.36 14.46
CA HIS A 5 -1.47 -10.54 14.36
C HIS A 5 -0.08 -10.14 13.84
N PRO A 6 1.05 -10.64 14.38
CA PRO A 6 2.40 -10.22 13.98
C PRO A 6 2.66 -10.32 12.46
N LEU A 7 2.10 -11.35 11.80
CA LEU A 7 2.17 -11.48 10.34
C LEU A 7 1.52 -10.29 9.61
N LEU A 8 0.42 -9.73 10.10
CA LEU A 8 -0.21 -8.54 9.51
C LEU A 8 0.67 -7.31 9.64
N ILE A 9 1.40 -7.19 10.75
CA ILE A 9 2.34 -6.09 10.99
C ILE A 9 3.50 -6.19 9.99
N LEU A 10 4.10 -7.39 9.87
CA LEU A 10 5.16 -7.64 8.89
C LEU A 10 4.71 -7.30 7.46
N LEU A 11 3.57 -7.85 7.05
CA LEU A 11 3.03 -7.64 5.71
C LEU A 11 2.68 -6.16 5.47
N HIS A 12 2.23 -5.43 6.49
CA HIS A 12 1.97 -3.99 6.38
C HIS A 12 3.25 -3.21 6.08
N TRP A 13 4.30 -3.40 6.88
CA TRP A 13 5.56 -2.66 6.69
C TRP A 13 6.27 -3.05 5.40
N LEU A 14 6.25 -4.33 5.03
CA LEU A 14 6.80 -4.76 3.74
C LEU A 14 6.01 -4.15 2.58
N SER A 15 4.68 -4.13 2.64
CA SER A 15 3.86 -3.47 1.62
C SER A 15 4.17 -1.97 1.53
N ALA A 16 4.28 -1.28 2.67
CA ALA A 16 4.63 0.14 2.70
C ALA A 16 5.97 0.40 2.01
N LEU A 17 7.01 -0.37 2.36
CA LEU A 17 8.33 -0.27 1.74
C LEU A 17 8.27 -0.43 0.21
N LEU A 18 7.60 -1.48 -0.28
CA LEU A 18 7.49 -1.73 -1.72
C LEU A 18 6.70 -0.65 -2.45
N ILE A 19 5.60 -0.18 -1.87
CA ILE A 19 4.77 0.89 -2.45
C ILE A 19 5.61 2.17 -2.57
N PHE A 20 6.31 2.59 -1.51
CA PHE A 20 7.15 3.79 -1.56
C PHE A 20 8.30 3.64 -2.56
N ALA A 21 8.97 2.48 -2.60
CA ALA A 21 10.04 2.22 -3.57
C ALA A 21 9.52 2.29 -5.02
N ALA A 22 8.38 1.65 -5.31
CA ALA A 22 7.76 1.69 -6.63
C ALA A 22 7.32 3.10 -7.03
N PHE A 23 6.78 3.87 -6.08
CA PHE A 23 6.32 5.25 -6.31
C PHE A 23 7.49 6.19 -6.64
N LEU A 24 8.55 6.16 -5.83
CA LEU A 24 9.76 6.96 -6.05
C LEU A 24 10.42 6.61 -7.39
N LEU A 25 10.52 5.31 -7.71
CA LEU A 25 11.08 4.86 -8.98
C LEU A 25 10.22 5.29 -10.18
N GLY A 26 8.90 5.17 -10.07
CA GLY A 26 7.95 5.64 -11.08
C GLY A 26 8.06 7.14 -11.35
N MET A 27 8.15 7.93 -10.29
CA MET A 27 8.23 9.39 -10.37
C MET A 27 9.58 9.87 -10.93
N PHE A 28 10.68 9.41 -10.36
CA PHE A 28 12.00 9.99 -10.64
C PHE A 28 12.77 9.30 -11.77
N ALA A 29 12.47 8.03 -12.05
CA ALA A 29 13.20 7.24 -13.05
C ALA A 29 12.37 6.88 -14.28
N LEU A 30 11.04 7.07 -14.29
CA LEU A 30 10.19 6.58 -15.38
C LEU A 30 9.29 7.64 -16.04
N ALA A 31 8.53 8.43 -15.27
CA ALA A 31 7.41 9.24 -15.80
C ALA A 31 7.81 10.24 -16.90
N GLU A 32 8.94 10.91 -16.73
CA GLU A 32 9.43 11.97 -17.63
C GLU A 32 10.77 11.60 -18.32
N LYS A 33 11.16 10.32 -18.25
CA LYS A 33 12.38 9.84 -18.91
C LYS A 33 12.07 9.28 -20.30
N PRO A 34 12.89 9.60 -21.32
CA PRO A 34 12.71 9.04 -22.66
C PRO A 34 12.87 7.51 -22.65
N ASN A 35 12.28 6.83 -23.63
CA ASN A 35 12.35 5.37 -23.75
C ASN A 35 13.68 4.93 -24.40
N THR A 36 14.78 5.16 -23.69
CA THR A 36 16.14 4.75 -24.07
C THR A 36 16.59 3.52 -23.25
N PRO A 37 17.67 2.81 -23.63
CA PRO A 37 18.14 1.61 -22.92
C PRO A 37 18.35 1.79 -21.41
N GLU A 38 18.70 3.00 -20.95
CA GLU A 38 18.88 3.33 -19.52
C GLU A 38 17.59 3.16 -18.71
N LYS A 39 16.42 3.21 -19.36
CA LYS A 39 15.11 3.03 -18.73
C LYS A 39 14.76 1.56 -18.48
N ILE A 40 15.46 0.62 -19.13
CA ILE A 40 15.15 -0.83 -19.08
C ILE A 40 15.23 -1.37 -17.65
N VAL A 41 16.34 -1.10 -16.95
CA VAL A 41 16.55 -1.63 -15.58
C VAL A 41 15.56 -1.00 -14.59
N PRO A 42 15.40 0.34 -14.51
CA PRO A 42 14.37 0.96 -13.67
C PRO A 42 12.96 0.45 -13.97
N LEU A 43 12.62 0.24 -15.24
CA LEU A 43 11.31 -0.28 -15.62
C LEU A 43 11.12 -1.73 -15.13
N GLY A 44 12.12 -2.59 -15.32
CA GLY A 44 12.08 -3.97 -14.82
C GLY A 44 11.92 -4.04 -13.30
N VAL A 45 12.67 -3.22 -12.57
CA VAL A 45 12.54 -3.12 -11.11
C VAL A 45 11.14 -2.62 -10.72
N HIS A 46 10.60 -1.60 -11.41
CA HIS A 46 9.26 -1.10 -11.14
C HIS A 46 8.17 -2.16 -11.36
N ILE A 47 8.26 -2.92 -12.45
CA ILE A 47 7.34 -4.04 -12.74
C ILE A 47 7.43 -5.11 -11.66
N ALA A 48 8.65 -5.47 -11.24
CA ALA A 48 8.86 -6.46 -10.18
C ALA A 48 8.29 -6.00 -8.83
N LEU A 49 8.55 -4.75 -8.43
CA LEU A 49 8.02 -4.17 -7.20
C LEU A 49 6.49 -4.11 -7.22
N GLY A 50 5.88 -3.69 -8.35
CA GLY A 50 4.43 -3.67 -8.52
C GLY A 50 3.80 -5.07 -8.44
N THR A 51 4.43 -6.06 -9.08
CA THR A 51 3.96 -7.46 -9.05
C THR A 51 4.06 -8.06 -7.64
N LEU A 52 5.17 -7.81 -6.94
CA LEU A 52 5.33 -8.26 -5.55
C LEU A 52 4.33 -7.55 -4.61
N THR A 53 4.05 -6.28 -4.85
CA THR A 53 3.04 -5.51 -4.10
C THR A 53 1.65 -6.10 -4.30
N LEU A 54 1.29 -6.54 -5.50
CA LEU A 54 0.03 -7.25 -5.76
C LEU A 54 -0.07 -8.52 -4.90
N LEU A 55 0.97 -9.36 -4.94
CA LEU A 55 1.02 -10.60 -4.17
C LEU A 55 0.86 -10.33 -2.67
N LEU A 56 1.63 -9.39 -2.11
CA LEU A 56 1.52 -9.03 -0.69
C LEU A 56 0.15 -8.44 -0.34
N THR A 57 -0.46 -7.67 -1.23
CA THR A 57 -1.80 -7.09 -1.02
C THR A 57 -2.83 -8.21 -0.88
N VAL A 58 -2.80 -9.20 -1.77
CA VAL A 58 -3.67 -10.39 -1.72
C VAL A 58 -3.42 -11.20 -0.46
N ILE A 59 -2.17 -11.55 -0.16
CA ILE A 59 -1.80 -12.32 1.04
C ILE A 59 -2.25 -11.58 2.30
N ARG A 60 -1.95 -10.29 2.42
CA ARG A 60 -2.33 -9.46 3.56
C ARG A 60 -3.83 -9.37 3.72
N PHE A 61 -4.59 -9.26 2.62
CA PHE A 61 -6.04 -9.28 2.67
C PHE A 61 -6.57 -10.62 3.20
N ILE A 62 -6.07 -11.75 2.67
CA ILE A 62 -6.45 -13.10 3.13
C ILE A 62 -6.10 -13.29 4.62
N VAL A 63 -4.87 -12.98 5.02
CA VAL A 63 -4.43 -13.06 6.42
C VAL A 63 -5.30 -12.18 7.29
N ARG A 64 -5.68 -10.97 6.84
CA ARG A 64 -6.59 -10.11 7.60
C ARG A 64 -7.95 -10.78 7.76
N ARG A 65 -8.53 -11.35 6.72
CA ARG A 65 -9.83 -12.04 6.81
C ARG A 65 -9.80 -13.25 7.75
N VAL A 66 -8.71 -13.99 7.80
CA VAL A 66 -8.57 -15.19 8.64
C VAL A 66 -8.22 -14.86 10.10
N THR A 67 -7.35 -13.87 10.32
CA THR A 67 -6.83 -13.56 11.68
C THR A 67 -7.61 -12.46 12.39
N HIS A 68 -8.34 -11.62 11.66
CA HIS A 68 -9.09 -10.51 12.25
C HIS A 68 -10.37 -11.01 12.90
N LYS A 69 -10.26 -11.39 14.18
CA LYS A 69 -11.45 -11.56 15.03
C LYS A 69 -12.10 -10.19 15.19
N PRO A 70 -13.40 -10.03 14.92
CA PRO A 70 -14.08 -8.79 15.22
C PRO A 70 -13.90 -8.54 16.73
N LEU A 71 -13.09 -7.54 17.06
CA LEU A 71 -13.11 -6.98 18.41
C LEU A 71 -14.56 -6.59 18.62
N ARG A 72 -15.22 -7.24 19.58
CA ARG A 72 -16.56 -6.90 20.06
C ARG A 72 -16.56 -5.39 20.19
N ARG A 73 -17.20 -4.68 19.25
CA ARG A 73 -17.33 -3.23 19.31
C ARG A 73 -18.10 -3.01 20.60
N VAL A 74 -17.39 -2.63 21.66
CA VAL A 74 -18.04 -2.03 22.82
C VAL A 74 -18.74 -0.82 22.21
N LYS A 75 -20.08 -0.88 22.13
CA LYS A 75 -20.90 0.22 21.64
C LYS A 75 -20.39 1.46 22.39
N PRO A 76 -19.85 2.48 21.70
CA PRO A 76 -19.60 3.74 22.38
C PRO A 76 -20.95 4.19 22.95
N ALA A 77 -21.00 4.45 24.24
CA ALA A 77 -22.13 5.15 24.86
C ALA A 77 -22.46 6.37 23.98
N LEU A 78 -23.74 6.71 23.80
CA LEU A 78 -24.19 7.83 22.96
C LEU A 78 -23.27 9.05 23.15
N SER A 79 -22.41 9.38 22.18
CA SER A 79 -21.44 10.46 22.40
C SER A 79 -20.93 11.08 21.10
N LYS A 80 -21.44 12.31 20.86
CA LYS A 80 -20.97 13.41 19.99
C LYS A 80 -20.69 13.08 18.50
N PRO A 81 -20.90 14.03 17.58
CA PRO A 81 -20.52 13.84 16.18
C PRO A 81 -19.01 13.58 16.09
N LYS A 82 -18.65 12.49 15.40
CA LYS A 82 -17.25 12.11 15.21
C LYS A 82 -16.58 13.06 14.22
N PRO A 83 -15.34 13.50 14.47
CA PRO A 83 -14.57 14.26 13.49
C PRO A 83 -14.45 13.49 12.15
N LEU A 84 -14.46 14.21 11.03
CA LEU A 84 -14.38 13.61 9.69
C LEU A 84 -13.17 12.66 9.52
N ILE A 85 -12.02 13.00 10.09
CA ILE A 85 -10.82 12.15 10.05
C ILE A 85 -11.02 10.77 10.70
N VAL A 86 -11.87 10.70 11.74
CA VAL A 86 -12.20 9.45 12.43
C VAL A 86 -13.21 8.63 11.62
N THR A 87 -14.15 9.29 10.93
CA THR A 87 -15.13 8.59 10.08
C THR A 87 -14.53 8.09 8.79
N MET A 88 -13.51 8.77 8.25
CA MET A 88 -12.80 8.39 7.02
C MET A 88 -11.72 7.31 7.24
N ALA A 89 -11.28 7.07 8.47
CA ALA A 89 -10.21 6.12 8.78
C ALA A 89 -10.46 4.69 8.26
N GLU A 90 -11.68 4.16 8.44
CA GLU A 90 -12.05 2.81 8.00
C GLU A 90 -12.22 2.73 6.47
N PRO A 91 -13.00 3.63 5.81
CA PRO A 91 -13.09 3.66 4.34
C PRO A 91 -11.73 3.78 3.64
N VAL A 92 -10.85 4.69 4.10
CA VAL A 92 -9.53 4.89 3.49
C VAL A 92 -8.70 3.61 3.51
N GLN A 93 -8.77 2.80 4.57
CA GLN A 93 -8.05 1.52 4.63
C GLN A 93 -8.55 0.52 3.57
N TYR A 94 -9.87 0.41 3.37
CA TYR A 94 -10.43 -0.46 2.35
C TYR A 94 -10.12 0.04 0.93
N LEU A 95 -10.19 1.36 0.73
CA LEU A 95 -9.80 1.98 -0.54
C LEU A 95 -8.31 1.75 -0.83
N LEU A 96 -7.43 1.80 0.17
CA LEU A 96 -6.01 1.47 -0.03
C LEU A 96 -5.82 0.03 -0.51
N TYR A 97 -6.57 -0.96 0.01
CA TYR A 97 -6.52 -2.32 -0.53
C TYR A 97 -6.96 -2.37 -1.99
N LEU A 98 -8.11 -1.77 -2.30
CA LEU A 98 -8.68 -1.77 -3.64
C LEU A 98 -7.76 -1.08 -4.65
N PHE A 99 -7.31 0.14 -4.35
CA PHE A 99 -6.49 0.94 -5.26
C PHE A 99 -5.07 0.40 -5.39
N THR A 100 -4.48 -0.21 -4.36
CA THR A 100 -3.18 -0.89 -4.51
C THR A 100 -3.29 -2.11 -5.44
N PHE A 101 -4.39 -2.88 -5.32
CA PHE A 101 -4.69 -4.00 -6.21
C PHE A 101 -4.87 -3.53 -7.67
N LEU A 102 -5.73 -2.53 -7.90
CA LEU A 102 -5.99 -1.97 -9.22
C LEU A 102 -4.75 -1.32 -9.84
N MET A 103 -3.94 -0.62 -9.05
CA MET A 103 -2.68 -0.01 -9.50
C MET A 103 -1.73 -1.07 -10.06
N SER A 104 -1.57 -2.19 -9.35
CA SER A 104 -0.70 -3.27 -9.80
C SER A 104 -1.28 -4.00 -11.01
N LEU A 105 -2.59 -4.24 -11.04
CA LEU A 105 -3.27 -4.90 -12.16
C LEU A 105 -3.19 -4.08 -13.45
N THR A 106 -3.36 -2.76 -13.37
CA THR A 106 -3.20 -1.87 -14.53
C THR A 106 -1.76 -1.78 -14.99
N GLY A 107 -0.78 -1.89 -14.08
CA GLY A 107 0.65 -1.98 -14.44
C GLY A 107 0.93 -3.25 -15.25
N ILE A 108 0.47 -4.40 -14.78
CA ILE A 108 0.57 -5.68 -15.51
C ILE A 108 -0.14 -5.57 -16.87
N GLY A 109 -1.38 -5.05 -16.89
CA GLY A 109 -2.13 -4.84 -18.12
C GLY A 109 -1.37 -3.95 -19.12
N LEU A 110 -0.72 -2.89 -18.66
CA LEU A 110 0.11 -2.02 -19.50
C LEU A 110 1.33 -2.76 -20.07
N THR A 111 2.00 -3.60 -19.26
CA THR A 111 3.12 -4.42 -19.76
C THR A 111 2.70 -5.37 -20.88
N LEU A 112 1.49 -5.94 -20.78
CA LEU A 112 0.90 -6.80 -21.80
C LEU A 112 0.52 -6.00 -23.04
N GLN A 113 -0.21 -4.89 -22.85
CA GLN A 113 -0.70 -4.03 -23.95
C GLN A 113 0.46 -3.46 -24.78
N ALA A 114 1.55 -3.06 -24.13
CA ALA A 114 2.71 -2.49 -24.78
C ALA A 114 3.75 -3.53 -25.24
N GLY A 115 3.51 -4.83 -25.01
CA GLY A 115 4.45 -5.89 -25.39
C GLY A 115 5.82 -5.75 -24.74
N VAL A 116 5.87 -5.28 -23.49
CA VAL A 116 7.11 -4.91 -22.78
C VAL A 116 7.94 -6.15 -22.46
N LEU A 117 7.29 -7.23 -22.03
CA LEU A 117 7.95 -8.47 -21.64
C LEU A 117 8.01 -9.42 -22.84
N THR A 118 9.22 -9.72 -23.30
CA THR A 118 9.49 -10.66 -24.39
C THR A 118 10.36 -11.82 -23.88
N GLY A 119 10.48 -12.89 -24.67
CA GLY A 119 11.37 -14.02 -24.34
C GLY A 119 12.85 -13.63 -24.23
N SER A 120 13.26 -12.49 -24.80
CA SER A 120 14.63 -11.98 -24.77
C SER A 120 14.86 -10.87 -23.74
N GLY A 121 13.84 -10.50 -22.95
CA GLY A 121 13.93 -9.47 -21.91
C GLY A 121 12.88 -8.37 -22.04
N ILE A 122 13.27 -7.14 -21.71
CA ILE A 122 12.39 -5.97 -21.73
C ILE A 122 12.58 -5.22 -23.05
N ARG A 123 11.48 -5.00 -23.77
CA ARG A 123 11.41 -4.14 -24.96
C ARG A 123 10.65 -2.86 -24.63
N LEU A 124 11.23 -1.71 -24.97
CA LEU A 124 10.56 -0.42 -24.80
C LEU A 124 9.69 -0.11 -26.03
N PRO A 125 8.44 0.34 -25.86
CA PRO A 125 7.66 0.91 -26.95
C PRO A 125 8.25 2.27 -27.37
N ALA A 126 7.89 2.74 -28.57
CA ALA A 126 8.25 4.09 -29.01
C ALA A 126 7.76 5.15 -28.01
N ASP A 127 6.53 5.00 -27.54
CA ASP A 127 5.94 5.86 -26.52
C ASP A 127 4.95 5.08 -25.65
N PHE A 128 5.06 5.23 -24.32
CA PHE A 128 4.09 4.65 -23.38
C PHE A 128 2.76 5.42 -23.36
N TYR A 129 2.75 6.70 -23.75
CA TYR A 129 1.53 7.52 -23.75
C TYR A 129 0.57 7.16 -24.90
N ALA A 130 1.02 6.34 -25.86
CA ALA A 130 0.17 5.75 -26.89
C ALA A 130 -0.85 4.72 -26.35
N PHE A 131 -0.71 4.29 -25.08
CA PHE A 131 -1.50 3.22 -24.48
C PHE A 131 -2.50 3.77 -23.47
N SER A 132 -3.78 3.44 -23.62
CA SER A 132 -4.84 3.89 -22.70
C SER A 132 -4.61 3.47 -21.25
N LEU A 133 -4.05 2.28 -21.01
CA LEU A 133 -3.73 1.81 -19.66
C LEU A 133 -2.65 2.66 -18.98
N ARG A 134 -1.78 3.35 -19.72
CA ARG A 134 -0.80 4.30 -19.15
C ARG A 134 -1.49 5.49 -18.50
N ALA A 135 -2.54 6.02 -19.12
CA ALA A 135 -3.35 7.10 -18.54
C ALA A 135 -4.09 6.62 -17.29
N VAL A 136 -4.73 5.44 -17.35
CA VAL A 136 -5.43 4.86 -16.20
C VAL A 136 -4.47 4.60 -15.04
N HIS A 137 -3.30 4.00 -15.30
CA HIS A 137 -2.28 3.73 -14.29
C HIS A 137 -1.76 5.03 -13.64
N GLY A 138 -1.56 6.09 -14.44
CA GLY A 138 -1.22 7.42 -13.92
C GLY A 138 -2.29 8.02 -13.01
N ALA A 139 -3.56 7.95 -13.42
CA ALA A 139 -4.67 8.45 -12.61
C ALA A 139 -4.83 7.67 -11.29
N LEU A 140 -4.71 6.33 -11.33
CA LEU A 140 -4.73 5.49 -10.13
C LEU A 140 -3.56 5.80 -9.19
N SER A 141 -2.38 6.11 -9.73
CA SER A 141 -1.22 6.52 -8.93
C SER A 141 -1.51 7.77 -8.10
N THR A 142 -2.11 8.79 -8.73
CA THR A 142 -2.51 10.04 -8.04
C THR A 142 -3.54 9.77 -6.94
N ILE A 143 -4.57 8.97 -7.23
CA ILE A 143 -5.59 8.62 -6.23
C ILE A 143 -4.98 7.85 -5.06
N LEU A 144 -4.12 6.87 -5.36
CA LEU A 144 -3.43 6.07 -4.35
C LEU A 144 -2.54 6.95 -3.46
N PHE A 145 -1.83 7.92 -4.03
CA PHE A 145 -1.04 8.89 -3.27
C PHE A 145 -1.90 9.68 -2.28
N VAL A 146 -3.03 10.22 -2.73
CA VAL A 146 -3.98 10.94 -1.87
C VAL A 146 -4.47 10.05 -0.72
N LEU A 147 -4.81 8.79 -1.01
CA LEU A 147 -5.24 7.83 0.03
C LEU A 147 -4.12 7.53 1.04
N ILE A 148 -2.86 7.44 0.60
CA ILE A 148 -1.70 7.27 1.48
C ILE A 148 -1.56 8.49 2.41
N VAL A 149 -1.67 9.71 1.86
CA VAL A 149 -1.63 10.95 2.67
C VAL A 149 -2.75 10.96 3.71
N LEU A 150 -3.99 10.67 3.32
CA LEU A 150 -5.13 10.58 4.25
C LEU A 150 -4.92 9.54 5.34
N HIS A 151 -4.31 8.39 5.00
CA HIS A 151 -3.96 7.36 5.96
C HIS A 151 -2.90 7.83 6.96
N LEU A 152 -1.85 8.52 6.50
CA LEU A 152 -0.82 9.09 7.37
C LEU A 152 -1.38 10.20 8.27
N LEU A 153 -2.25 11.07 7.75
CA LEU A 153 -2.92 12.09 8.54
C LEU A 153 -3.78 11.47 9.65
N THR A 154 -4.47 10.37 9.36
CA THR A 154 -5.21 9.61 10.37
C THR A 154 -4.27 9.09 11.47
N TRP A 155 -3.11 8.54 11.10
CA TRP A 155 -2.10 8.14 12.08
C TRP A 155 -1.58 9.32 12.91
N VAL A 156 -1.25 10.46 12.29
CA VAL A 156 -0.81 11.68 12.98
C VAL A 156 -1.86 12.14 14.00
N TYR A 157 -3.13 12.15 13.62
CA TYR A 157 -4.23 12.53 14.50
C TYR A 157 -4.32 11.63 15.73
N PHE A 158 -4.28 10.30 15.56
CA PHE A 158 -4.35 9.39 16.70
C PHE A 158 -3.07 9.37 17.55
N GLN A 159 -1.90 9.52 16.92
CA GLN A 159 -0.61 9.51 17.60
C GLN A 159 -0.42 10.77 18.46
N PHE A 160 -0.60 11.95 17.86
CA PHE A 160 -0.18 13.22 18.47
C PHE A 160 -1.34 14.06 19.01
N ILE A 161 -2.50 14.07 18.33
CA ILE A 161 -3.64 14.89 18.77
C ILE A 161 -4.47 14.17 19.83
N ARG A 162 -4.72 12.87 19.65
CA ARG A 162 -5.46 12.04 20.62
C ARG A 162 -4.58 11.39 21.69
N GLY A 163 -3.26 11.33 21.48
CA GLY A 163 -2.32 10.70 22.41
C GLY A 163 -2.49 9.18 22.57
N GLU A 164 -3.08 8.49 21.59
CA GLU A 164 -3.44 7.06 21.69
C GLU A 164 -2.30 6.09 21.30
N ASN A 165 -1.11 6.62 21.00
CA ASN A 165 0.06 5.86 20.54
C ASN A 165 -0.28 4.90 19.38
N ALA A 166 -0.85 5.46 18.30
CA ALA A 166 -1.26 4.74 17.10
C ALA A 166 -0.15 3.88 16.46
N LEU A 167 1.11 4.30 16.56
CA LEU A 167 2.25 3.52 16.06
C LEU A 167 2.33 2.15 16.73
N ALA A 168 2.02 2.06 18.02
CA ALA A 168 2.03 0.80 18.76
C ALA A 168 0.96 -0.21 18.30
N TRP A 169 -0.03 0.23 17.51
CA TRP A 169 -1.01 -0.66 16.89
C TRP A 169 -0.39 -1.48 15.75
N MET A 170 0.64 -0.94 15.09
CA MET A 170 1.33 -1.56 13.95
C MET A 170 2.81 -1.83 14.25
N TRP A 171 3.19 -2.12 15.50
CA TRP A 171 4.60 -2.41 15.85
C TRP A 171 4.77 -3.77 16.54
N PHE A 172 5.91 -4.43 16.32
CA PHE A 172 6.28 -5.66 17.01
C PHE A 172 6.61 -5.37 18.48
N ARG A 173 6.05 -6.13 19.43
CA ARG A 173 6.44 -6.01 20.84
C ARG A 173 7.15 -7.27 21.30
N ALA A 174 8.25 -7.09 22.05
CA ALA A 174 8.88 -8.16 22.79
C ALA A 174 7.91 -8.69 23.87
N LYS A 175 7.82 -10.02 24.01
CA LYS A 175 7.14 -10.66 25.14
C LYS A 175 7.77 -10.09 26.42
N LYS A 176 6.97 -9.51 27.33
CA LYS A 176 7.48 -9.22 28.67
C LYS A 176 7.83 -10.59 29.27
N LYS A 177 9.10 -10.85 29.58
CA LYS A 177 9.45 -12.03 30.40
C LYS A 177 8.77 -11.80 31.74
N ASP A 178 7.86 -12.68 32.10
CA ASP A 178 7.38 -12.75 33.48
C ASP A 178 8.60 -13.13 34.32
N THR A 179 9.18 -12.16 35.01
CA THR A 179 10.11 -12.43 36.11
C THR A 179 9.28 -13.09 37.21
N PRO A 180 9.61 -14.32 37.64
CA PRO A 180 8.98 -14.90 38.82
C PRO A 180 9.24 -13.96 40.00
N SER A 181 8.19 -13.59 40.72
CA SER A 181 8.35 -13.00 42.05
C SER A 181 8.90 -14.09 42.97
N GLU A 182 10.11 -13.87 43.50
CA GLU A 182 10.64 -14.59 44.66
C GLU A 182 9.85 -14.25 45.92
#